data_AF-A0A3B0SS45-F1
#
_entry.id   AF-A0A3B0SS45-F1
#
_cell.length_a   1.000
_cell.length_b   1.000
_cell.length_c   1.000
_cell.angle_alpha   90.00
_cell.angle_beta   90.00
_cell.angle_gamma   90.00
#
_symmetry.space_group_name_H-M   'P 1'
#
loop_
_entity.id
_entity.type
_entity.pdbx_description
1 polymer ?
#
loop_
_entity_poly.entity_id
_entity_poly.type
_entity_poly.pdbx_seq_one_letter_code
_entity_poly.pdbx_strand_id
1 'polypeptide(L)' 'SVKGRRIKMRYMTQVKTRPPTFAIFCNRTADVARSYERYLLNELRWDFELPGVPIRLLLRKGDNPYGKSLK' A
#
# COMPACT_ATOMS: atom_id res chain seq x y z
N SER A 1 8.07 0.72 13.71
CA SER A 1 9.18 0.24 12.86
C SER A 1 9.32 -1.24 13.08
N VAL A 2 9.44 -2.06 12.03
CA VAL A 2 9.71 -3.50 12.18
C VAL A 2 11.22 -3.68 11.99
N LYS A 3 11.91 -4.24 12.99
CA LYS A 3 13.37 -4.51 12.98
C LYS A 3 14.26 -3.27 12.85
N GLY A 4 13.89 -2.15 13.47
CA GLY A 4 14.73 -0.94 13.57
C GLY A 4 14.88 -0.11 12.29
N ARG A 5 14.28 -0.53 11.16
CA ARG A 5 14.31 0.23 9.91
C ARG A 5 12.97 0.89 9.65
N ARG A 6 13.01 2.15 9.21
CA ARG A 6 11.81 2.93 8.88
C ARG A 6 11.21 2.46 7.56
N ILE A 7 9.90 2.24 7.55
CA ILE A 7 9.13 2.00 6.33
C ILE A 7 8.94 3.37 5.66
N LYS A 8 9.48 3.52 4.45
CA LYS A 8 9.31 4.74 3.65
C LYS A 8 8.25 4.48 2.59
N MET A 9 7.07 5.06 2.78
CA MET A 9 6.05 5.16 1.75
C MET A 9 6.44 6.30 0.82
N ARG A 10 6.56 6.02 -0.48
CA ARG A 10 7.08 6.97 -1.46
C ARG A 10 5.95 7.77 -2.07
N TYR A 11 4.99 7.06 -2.67
CA TYR A 11 3.82 7.64 -3.31
C TYR A 11 2.71 6.60 -3.37
N MET A 12 1.50 7.09 -3.64
CA MET A 12 0.30 6.29 -3.82
C MET A 12 -0.36 6.68 -5.13
N THR A 13 -0.94 5.70 -5.83
CA THR A 13 -1.65 5.91 -7.09
C THR A 13 -2.92 5.06 -7.15
N GLN A 14 -3.96 5.56 -7.82
CA GLN A 14 -5.16 4.78 -8.11
C GLN A 14 -4.93 3.95 -9.37
N VAL A 15 -4.89 2.62 -9.21
CA VAL A 15 -4.60 1.67 -10.31
C VAL A 15 -5.88 1.23 -11.03
N LYS A 16 -6.99 1.13 -10.30
CA LYS A 16 -8.29 0.74 -10.87
C LYS A 16 -9.42 1.56 -10.25
N THR A 17 -10.46 1.79 -11.05
CA THR A 17 -11.61 2.63 -10.67
C THR A 17 -12.77 1.81 -10.09
N ARG A 18 -12.99 0.57 -10.56
CA ARG A 18 -14.10 -0.30 -10.12
C ARG A 18 -13.62 -1.73 -9.83
N PRO A 19 -13.48 -2.16 -8.56
CA PRO A 19 -13.56 -1.35 -7.34
C PRO A 19 -12.34 -0.41 -7.18
N PRO A 20 -12.47 0.73 -6.48
CA PRO A 20 -11.36 1.65 -6.22
C PRO A 20 -10.17 0.92 -5.61
N THR A 21 -9.06 0.88 -6.34
CA THR A 21 -7.85 0.16 -5.93
C THR A 21 -6.67 1.11 -5.91
N PHE A 22 -6.09 1.32 -4.73
CA PHE A 22 -4.91 2.13 -4.52
C PHE A 22 -3.68 1.25 -4.40
N ALA A 23 -2.59 1.62 -5.09
CA ALA A 23 -1.29 1.02 -4.91
C ALA A 23 -0.36 2.00 -4.18
N ILE A 24 0.19 1.58 -3.05
CA ILE A 24 1.22 2.32 -2.31
C ILE A 24 2.57 1.70 -2.64
N PHE A 25 3.49 2.53 -3.11
CA PHE A 25 4.87 2.13 -3.35
C PHE A 25 5.71 2.39 -2.10
N CYS A 26 6.22 1.33 -1.49
CA CYS A 26 7.07 1.42 -0.31
C CYS A 26 8.37 0.64 -0.47
N ASN A 27 9.37 0.97 0.35
CA ASN A 27 10.65 0.28 0.36
C ASN A 27 10.56 -1.18 0.84
N ARG A 28 9.60 -1.47 1.72
CA ARG A 28 9.39 -2.77 2.35
C ARG A 28 7.92 -3.05 2.56
N THR A 29 7.33 -3.77 1.62
CA THR A 29 5.92 -4.15 1.65
C THR A 29 5.63 -5.19 2.74
N ALA A 30 6.51 -6.19 2.90
CA ALA A 30 6.32 -7.30 3.85
C ALA A 30 6.40 -6.88 5.34
N ASP A 31 6.99 -5.72 5.63
CA ASP A 31 7.13 -5.20 7.00
C ASP A 31 5.93 -4.33 7.42
N VAL A 32 4.99 -4.05 6.51
CA VAL A 32 3.79 -3.28 6.84
C VAL A 32 2.82 -4.19 7.59
N ALA A 33 2.48 -3.79 8.82
CA ALA A 33 1.50 -4.54 9.60
C ALA A 33 0.10 -4.38 8.99
N ARG A 34 -0.68 -5.46 8.99
CA ARG A 34 -2.07 -5.46 8.52
C ARG A 34 -2.96 -4.44 9.25
N SER A 35 -2.64 -4.12 10.50
CA SER A 35 -3.33 -3.05 11.26
C SER A 35 -3.10 -1.67 10.61
N TYR A 36 -1.89 -1.40 10.13
CA TYR A 36 -1.56 -0.14 9.46
C TYR A 36 -2.22 -0.05 8.08
N GLU A 37 -2.30 -1.16 7.34
CA GLU A 37 -3.08 -1.21 6.09
C GLU A 37 -4.55 -0.88 6.31
N ARG A 38 -5.17 -1.43 7.38
CA ARG A 38 -6.55 -1.11 7.74
C ARG A 38 -6.74 0.36 8.13
N TYR A 39 -5.79 0.91 8.88
CA TYR A 39 -5.78 2.33 9.21
C TYR A 39 -5.79 3.18 7.93
N LEU A 40 -4.83 2.96 7.02
CA LEU A 40 -4.77 3.69 5.74
C LEU A 40 -6.03 3.52 4.89
N LEU A 41 -6.61 2.32 4.86
CA LEU A 41 -7.87 2.06 4.15
C LEU A 41 -9.06 2.83 4.75
N ASN A 42 -9.11 2.95 6.07
CA ASN A 42 -10.15 3.70 6.74
C ASN A 42 -10.00 5.20 6.51
N GLU A 43 -8.77 5.74 6.62
CA GLU A 43 -8.51 7.15 6.29
C GLU A 43 -8.93 7.47 4.85
N LEU A 44 -8.52 6.64 3.88
CA LEU A 44 -8.96 6.80 2.48
C LEU A 44 -10.47 6.75 2.32
N ARG A 45 -11.17 5.95 3.14
CA ARG A 45 -12.63 5.88 3.09
C ARG A 45 -13.27 7.18 3.57
N TRP A 46 -12.72 7.78 4.62
CA TRP A 46 -13.21 9.03 5.18
C TRP A 46 -12.87 10.23 4.28
N ASP A 47 -11.63 10.34 3.83
CA ASP A 47 -11.14 11.46 3.02
C ASP A 47 -11.86 11.58 1.67
N PHE A 48 -12.20 10.44 1.05
CA PHE A 48 -12.91 10.42 -0.23
C PHE A 48 -14.43 10.26 -0.10
N GLU A 49 -14.96 10.28 1.13
CA GLU A 49 -16.40 10.13 1.40
C GLU A 49 -17.00 8.90 0.69
N LEU A 50 -16.34 7.74 0.81
CA LEU A 50 -16.75 6.48 0.15
C LEU A 50 -17.34 5.46 1.15
N PRO A 51 -18.40 5.78 1.91
CA PRO A 51 -19.03 4.82 2.81
C PRO A 51 -19.62 3.65 2.00
N GLY A 52 -19.37 2.42 2.46
CA GLY A 52 -19.92 1.21 1.84
C GLY A 52 -19.21 0.71 0.57
N VAL A 53 -18.25 1.46 0.01
CA VAL A 53 -17.46 0.98 -1.14
C VAL A 53 -16.32 0.07 -0.67
N PRO A 54 -16.11 -1.11 -1.29
CA PRO A 54 -14.95 -1.94 -1.02
C PRO A 54 -13.70 -1.31 -1.64
N ILE A 55 -12.90 -0.60 -0.83
CA ILE A 55 -11.61 -0.04 -1.23
C ILE A 55 -10.54 -1.13 -1.09
N ARG A 56 -9.71 -1.28 -2.13
CA ARG A 56 -8.58 -2.23 -2.13
C ARG A 56 -7.26 -1.48 -2.01
N LEU A 57 -6.39 -1.96 -1.13
CA LEU A 57 -5.02 -1.46 -0.97
C LEU A 57 -4.04 -2.52 -1.44
N LEU A 58 -3.13 -2.13 -2.34
CA LEU A 58 -2.04 -2.96 -2.81
C LEU A 58 -0.72 -2.34 -2.37
N LEU A 59 0.10 -3.10 -1.66
CA LEU A 59 1.45 -2.68 -1.33
C LEU A 59 2.40 -3.18 -2.41
N ARG A 60 3.06 -2.26 -3.11
CA ARG A 60 4.06 -2.58 -4.12
C ARG A 60 5.45 -2.18 -3.66
N LYS A 61 6.41 -3.06 -3.92
CA LYS A 61 7.82 -2.75 -3.79
C LYS A 61 8.29 -2.22 -5.14
N GLY A 62 9.10 -1.17 -5.13
CA GLY A 62 9.79 -0.73 -6.35
C GLY A 62 10.66 -1.86 -6.89
N ASP A 63 10.78 -1.91 -8.22
CA ASP A 63 11.65 -2.89 -8.85
C ASP A 63 13.10 -2.65 -8.40
N ASN A 64 13.76 -3.72 -7.94
CA ASN A 64 15.15 -3.65 -7.54
C ASN A 64 15.96 -4.30 -8.67
N PRO A 65 16.70 -3.52 -9.48
CA PRO A 65 17.48 -4.07 -10.59
C PRO A 65 18.56 -5.08 -10.15
N TYR A 66 18.86 -5.15 -8.85
CA TYR A 66 19.79 -6.11 -8.24
C TYR A 66 19.09 -7.25 -7.47
N GLY A 67 17.76 -7.29 -7.46
CA GLY A 67 16.99 -8.37 -6.84
C GLY A 67 16.96 -9.57 -7.77
N LYS A 68 17.45 -10.74 -7.33
CA LYS A 68 17.42 -11.97 -8.12
C LYS A 68 15.99 -12.22 -8.66
N SER A 69 15.84 -12.09 -9.98
CA SER A 69 14.69 -12.61 -10.71
C SER A 69 14.78 -14.14 -10.65
N LEU A 70 14.20 -14.72 -9.62
CA LEU A 70 13.91 -16.16 -9.64
C LEU A 70 12.63 -16.28 -10.48
N LYS A 71 12.84 -16.72 -11.73
CA LYS A 71 11.80 -17.18 -12.64
C LYS A 71 10.95 -18.27 -11.97
#